data_AF-A0A354EDV9-F1
#
_entry.id   AF-A0A354EDV9-F1
#
_cell.length_a   1.000
_cell.length_b   1.000
_cell.length_c   1.000
_cell.angle_alpha   90.00
_cell.angle_beta   90.00
_cell.angle_gamma   90.00
#
_symmetry.space_group_name_H-M   'P 1'
#
loop_
_entity.id
_entity.type
_entity.pdbx_description
1 polymer ?
#
loop_
_entity_poly.entity_id
_entity_poly.type
_entity_poly.pdbx_seq_one_letter_code
_entity_poly.pdbx_strand_id
1 'polypeptide(L)' 'SPHGLYAIAFVNRTATTFTISATPQGSQTGDECGQLTINQAGARGAAQDGCW' A
#
# COMPACT_ATOMS: atom_id res chain seq x y z
N SER A 1 -8.73 -1.52 -5.88
CA SER A 1 -8.17 -2.55 -6.79
C SER A 1 -9.33 -3.19 -7.57
N PRO A 2 -9.10 -3.95 -8.65
CA PRO A 2 -10.18 -4.55 -9.46
C PRO A 2 -11.19 -5.39 -8.66
N HIS A 3 -10.75 -5.97 -7.53
CA HIS A 3 -11.58 -6.78 -6.64
C HIS A 3 -12.08 -6.05 -5.37
N GLY A 4 -11.84 -4.75 -5.25
CA GLY A 4 -12.28 -3.97 -4.07
C GLY A 4 -11.55 -4.29 -2.75
N LEU A 5 -10.47 -5.07 -2.80
CA LEU A 5 -9.71 -5.51 -1.62
C LEU A 5 -8.82 -4.40 -1.03
N TYR A 6 -8.45 -3.41 -1.85
CA TYR A 6 -7.60 -2.29 -1.42
C TYR A 6 -8.06 -0.98 -2.05
N ALA A 7 -8.08 0.09 -1.24
CA ALA A 7 -8.07 1.46 -1.76
C ALA A 7 -6.64 1.87 -2.09
N ILE A 8 -6.43 2.28 -3.34
CA ILE A 8 -5.13 2.73 -3.84
C ILE A 8 -5.10 4.25 -3.87
N ALA A 9 -4.05 4.85 -3.29
CA ALA A 9 -3.86 6.30 -3.28
C ALA A 9 -2.38 6.65 -3.50
N PHE A 10 -2.15 7.83 -4.10
CA PHE A 10 -0.82 8.44 -4.10
C PHE A 10 -0.68 9.41 -2.92
N VAL A 11 0.37 9.22 -2.14
CA VAL A 11 0.77 10.07 -1.01
C VAL A 11 2.20 10.55 -1.22
N ASN A 12 2.63 11.55 -0.42
CA ASN A 12 4.01 12.07 -0.42
C ASN A 12 4.55 12.44 -1.82
N ARG A 13 3.67 13.02 -2.66
CA ARG A 13 3.98 13.34 -4.06
C ARG A 13 4.78 14.63 -4.17
N THR A 14 5.84 14.57 -4.95
CA THR A 14 6.56 15.73 -5.50
C THR A 14 6.71 15.56 -7.02
N ALA A 15 7.50 16.41 -7.68
CA ALA A 15 7.80 16.26 -9.10
C ALA A 15 8.55 14.96 -9.42
N THR A 16 9.34 14.42 -8.49
CA THR A 16 10.24 13.28 -8.72
C THR A 16 10.11 12.16 -7.68
N THR A 17 9.26 12.34 -6.67
CA THR A 17 9.04 11.33 -5.61
C THR A 17 7.56 11.06 -5.41
N PHE A 18 7.23 9.83 -5.03
CA PHE A 18 5.88 9.45 -4.66
C PHE A 18 5.90 8.23 -3.77
N THR A 19 4.80 8.03 -3.04
CA THR A 19 4.47 6.76 -2.40
C THR A 19 3.08 6.35 -2.86
N ILE A 20 2.94 5.11 -3.30
CA ILE A 20 1.63 4.47 -3.52
C ILE A 20 1.28 3.76 -2.22
N SER A 21 0.07 3.99 -1.72
CA SER A 21 -0.53 3.28 -0.59
C SER A 21 -1.65 2.38 -1.08
N ALA A 22 -1.68 1.15 -0.58
CA ALA A 22 -2.78 0.21 -0.70
C ALA A 22 -3.34 -0.08 0.71
N THR A 23 -4.46 0.57 1.05
CA THR A 23 -5.14 0.36 2.33
C THR A 23 -6.16 -0.77 2.20
N PRO A 24 -6.09 -1.83 3.03
CA PRO A 24 -7.06 -2.93 2.99
C PRO A 24 -8.50 -2.45 3.15
N GLN A 25 -9.41 -3.08 2.41
CA GLN A 25 -10.84 -2.82 2.43
C GLN A 25 -11.61 -4.13 2.23
N GLY A 26 -12.90 -4.12 2.60
CA GLY A 26 -13.75 -5.30 2.44
C GLY A 26 -13.20 -6.50 3.19
N SER A 27 -13.12 -7.65 2.53
CA SER A 27 -12.61 -8.90 3.12
C SER A 27 -11.13 -8.86 3.47
N GLN A 28 -10.35 -7.89 2.97
CA GLN A 28 -8.93 -7.75 3.28
C GLN A 28 -8.67 -7.01 4.60
N THR A 29 -9.69 -6.41 5.24
CA THR A 29 -9.51 -5.55 6.43
C THR A 29 -8.84 -6.26 7.62
N GLY A 30 -8.94 -7.60 7.69
CA GLY A 30 -8.31 -8.42 8.74
C GLY A 30 -6.93 -8.97 8.41
N ASP A 31 -6.34 -8.59 7.27
CA ASP A 31 -5.01 -9.03 6.87
C ASP A 31 -3.92 -8.41 7.76
N GLU A 32 -3.04 -9.24 8.31
CA GLU A 32 -2.00 -8.82 9.25
C GLU A 32 -0.95 -7.89 8.61
N CYS A 33 -0.80 -7.94 7.28
CA CYS A 33 0.10 -7.07 6.55
C CYS A 33 -0.35 -5.61 6.54
N GLY A 34 -1.63 -5.35 6.83
CA GLY A 34 -2.19 -4.02 6.94
C GLY A 34 -1.99 -3.19 5.68
N GLN A 35 -1.68 -1.90 5.84
CA GLN A 35 -1.43 -0.99 4.73
C GLN A 35 -0.09 -1.33 4.06
N LEU A 36 -0.15 -1.59 2.75
CA LEU A 36 1.02 -1.79 1.92
C LEU A 36 1.42 -0.45 1.28
N THR A 37 2.71 -0.12 1.28
CA THR A 37 3.25 1.04 0.57
C THR A 37 4.43 0.69 -0.34
N ILE A 38 4.55 1.37 -1.48
CA ILE A 38 5.74 1.32 -2.32
C ILE A 38 6.08 2.73 -2.83
N ASN A 39 7.36 3.11 -2.81
CA ASN A 39 7.80 4.42 -3.31
C ASN A 39 8.47 4.37 -4.69
N GLN A 40 8.86 5.52 -5.23
CA GLN A 40 9.50 5.61 -6.55
C GLN A 40 10.83 4.85 -6.66
N ALA A 41 11.50 4.56 -5.53
CA ALA A 41 12.74 3.80 -5.48
C ALA A 41 12.50 2.29 -5.30
N GLY A 42 11.23 1.85 -5.27
CA GLY A 42 10.87 0.45 -5.03
C GLY A 42 10.96 0.01 -3.57
N ALA A 43 11.17 0.92 -2.62
CA ALA A 43 11.14 0.60 -1.21
C ALA A 43 9.72 0.24 -0.78
N ARG A 44 9.56 -0.91 -0.15
CA ARG A 44 8.30 -1.53 0.25
C ARG A 44 8.09 -1.39 1.75
N GLY A 45 6.86 -1.15 2.18
CA GLY A 45 6.47 -1.07 3.59
C GLY A 45 5.16 -1.79 3.86
N ALA A 46 5.07 -2.47 5.00
CA ALA A 46 3.89 -3.17 5.50
C ALA A 46 3.85 -3.08 7.03
N ALA A 47 2.77 -3.57 7.65
CA ALA A 47 2.66 -3.65 9.10
C ALA A 47 3.49 -4.80 9.73
N GLN A 48 3.80 -5.84 8.95
CA GLN A 48 4.56 -7.01 9.39
C GLN A 48 5.65 -7.37 8.37
N ASP A 49 6.68 -8.08 8.83
CA ASP A 49 7.72 -8.65 7.96
C ASP A 49 7.17 -9.81 7.12
N GLY A 50 7.71 -9.99 5.90
CA GLY A 50 7.31 -11.08 5.00
C GLY A 50 6.04 -10.84 4.17
N CYS A 51 5.48 -9.64 4.24
CA CYS A 51 4.22 -9.27 3.59
C CYS A 51 4.31 -8.82 2.12
N TRP A 52 5.48 -8.94 1.49
CA TRP A 52 5.81 -8.31 0.20
C TRP A 52 6.55 -9.23 -0.77
#